data_AF-A0AAV5A7H0-F1
#
_entry.id   AF-A0AAV5A7H0-F1
#
_cell.length_a   1.000
_cell.length_b   1.000
_cell.length_c   1.000
_cell.angle_alpha   90.00
_cell.angle_beta   90.00
_cell.angle_gamma   90.00
#
_symmetry.space_group_name_H-M   'P 1'
#
loop_
_entity.id
_entity.type
_entity.pdbx_description
1 polymer ?
#
loop_
_entity_poly.entity_id
_entity_poly.type
_entity_poly.pdbx_seq_one_letter_code
_entity_poly.pdbx_strand_id
1 'polypeptide(L)'
;MLLRNAVRLNVSRLRYHVSLPKRLLNLFAPLDTFSNRHIGPNHDESHKMLSSLGYSSMEDFVNETVPPSIRLTSGFINDQSIEPLSESELFQRAKQIASANKVMRSYIGMGYHNAVVPPVILRNVLENPAWYTPYTPYQPEIAQGMSICASHAYTDY
;
A
#
# COMPACT_ATOMS: atom_id res chain seq x y z
N MET A 1 7.20 41.33 44.09
CA MET A 1 8.16 40.81 45.10
C MET A 1 7.74 39.37 45.35
N LEU A 2 8.28 38.35 44.67
CA LEU A 2 9.68 37.90 44.64
C LEU A 2 10.01 37.23 43.29
N LEU A 3 11.22 37.52 42.80
CA LEU A 3 11.92 36.89 41.68
C LEU A 3 12.39 35.46 42.01
N ARG A 4 12.95 34.79 40.98
CA ARG A 4 13.97 33.69 40.97
C ARG A 4 13.36 32.27 40.84
N ASN A 5 13.76 31.36 39.95
CA ASN A 5 14.93 31.20 39.08
C ASN A 5 14.55 30.29 37.89
N ALA A 6 14.70 30.75 36.65
CA ALA A 6 14.74 29.86 35.49
C ALA A 6 16.18 29.32 35.36
N VAL A 7 16.36 28.04 35.66
CA VAL A 7 17.63 27.33 35.46
C VAL A 7 17.85 27.20 33.95
N ARG A 8 18.77 28.00 33.41
CA ARG A 8 19.35 27.78 32.08
C ARG A 8 20.15 26.47 32.13
N LEU A 9 19.61 25.40 31.55
CA LEU A 9 20.38 24.20 31.26
C LEU A 9 21.35 24.50 30.11
N ASN A 10 22.62 24.63 30.46
CA ASN A 10 23.73 24.86 29.54
C ASN A 10 24.11 23.53 28.89
N VAL A 11 23.67 23.29 27.66
CA VAL A 11 23.84 22.00 26.93
C VAL A 11 25.23 21.86 26.27
N SER A 12 26.25 22.56 26.76
CA SER A 12 27.57 22.64 26.09
C SER A 12 28.61 21.60 26.56
N ARG A 13 28.23 20.60 27.36
CA ARG A 13 29.14 19.52 27.78
C ARG A 13 28.39 18.24 28.02
N LEU A 14 28.29 17.38 27.01
CA LEU A 14 28.17 15.92 27.09
C LEU A 14 28.35 15.40 25.65
N ARG A 15 29.59 15.41 25.14
CA ARG A 15 29.95 14.69 23.90
C ARG A 15 30.05 13.20 24.25
N TYR A 16 28.92 12.53 24.32
CA TYR A 16 28.87 11.08 24.27
C TYR A 16 28.46 10.70 22.85
N HIS A 17 29.42 10.20 22.07
CA HIS A 17 29.14 9.53 20.80
C HIS A 17 28.53 8.16 21.14
N VAL A 18 27.27 8.16 21.58
CA VAL A 18 26.45 6.95 21.58
C VAL A 18 25.83 6.88 20.20
N SER A 19 26.28 5.95 19.38
CA SER A 19 25.59 5.57 18.14
C SER A 19 24.24 4.97 18.53
N LEU A 20 23.22 5.82 18.61
CA LEU A 20 21.86 5.40 18.85
C LEU A 20 21.45 4.52 17.65
N PRO A 21 20.88 3.32 17.88
CA PRO A 21 20.36 2.51 16.79
C PRO A 21 19.36 3.36 16.01
N LYS A 22 19.32 3.19 14.68
CA LYS A 22 18.48 3.96 13.74
C LYS A 22 17.01 4.13 14.18
N ARG A 23 16.54 3.32 15.14
CA ARG A 23 15.22 3.25 15.80
C ARG A 23 14.83 4.40 16.75
N LEU A 24 15.58 5.49 16.86
CA LEU A 24 14.97 6.80 17.19
C LEU A 24 14.27 7.38 15.94
N LEU A 25 13.58 6.50 15.21
CA LEU A 25 12.72 6.81 14.08
C LEU A 25 11.51 7.53 14.64
N ASN A 26 11.52 8.85 14.52
CA ASN A 26 10.34 9.70 14.43
C ASN A 26 9.21 9.29 15.40
N LEU A 27 9.23 9.81 16.63
CA LEU A 27 8.26 9.51 17.70
C LEU A 27 6.79 9.69 17.27
N PHE A 28 6.56 10.49 16.23
CA PHE A 28 5.25 10.80 15.64
C PHE A 28 5.04 10.10 14.29
N ALA A 29 5.81 9.07 13.95
CA ALA A 29 5.61 8.30 12.74
C ALA A 29 4.24 7.60 12.76
N PRO A 30 3.52 7.58 11.63
CA PRO A 30 2.28 6.85 11.51
C PRO A 30 2.49 5.34 11.77
N LEU A 31 1.59 4.74 12.56
CA LEU A 31 1.64 3.33 12.93
C LEU A 31 1.01 2.41 11.87
N ASP A 32 0.28 2.97 10.91
CA ASP A 32 -0.47 2.25 9.87
C ASP A 32 0.40 1.99 8.62
N THR A 33 1.44 1.18 8.79
CA THR A 33 2.35 0.80 7.71
C THR A 33 1.71 -0.22 6.75
N PHE A 34 1.57 0.16 5.47
CA PHE A 34 0.95 -0.69 4.44
C PHE A 34 1.76 -1.96 4.13
N SER A 35 3.10 -1.87 4.07
CA SER A 35 3.96 -2.99 3.68
C SER A 35 3.77 -4.23 4.56
N ASN A 36 3.54 -4.04 5.86
CA ASN A 36 3.31 -5.16 6.80
C ASN A 36 1.93 -5.80 6.64
N ARG A 37 0.94 -5.09 6.07
CA ARG A 37 -0.39 -5.63 5.75
C ARG A 37 -0.42 -6.29 4.38
N HIS A 38 0.41 -5.79 3.45
CA HIS A 38 0.44 -6.24 2.07
C HIS A 38 1.38 -7.44 1.85
N ILE A 39 2.56 -7.42 2.47
CA ILE A 39 3.54 -8.50 2.38
C ILE A 39 3.18 -9.53 3.45
N GLY A 40 2.75 -10.71 3.02
CA GLY A 40 2.34 -11.79 3.92
C GLY A 40 3.47 -12.32 4.81
N PRO A 41 4.61 -12.75 4.23
CA PRO A 41 5.70 -13.31 5.03
C PRO A 41 6.38 -12.28 5.92
N ASN A 42 6.51 -12.60 7.21
CA ASN A 42 7.34 -11.82 8.12
C ASN A 42 8.83 -12.13 7.92
N HIS A 43 9.69 -11.41 8.66
CA HIS A 43 11.15 -11.57 8.54
C HIS A 43 11.63 -13.00 8.87
N ASP A 44 11.07 -13.63 9.90
CA ASP A 44 11.48 -14.97 10.33
C ASP A 44 11.00 -16.05 9.35
N GLU A 45 9.79 -15.90 8.80
CA GLU A 45 9.27 -16.74 7.73
C GLU A 45 10.09 -16.60 6.46
N SER A 46 10.43 -15.35 6.08
CA SER A 46 11.30 -15.06 4.95
C SER A 46 12.66 -15.72 5.10
N HIS A 47 13.27 -15.63 6.28
CA HIS A 47 14.55 -16.29 6.57
C HIS A 47 14.45 -17.82 6.48
N LYS A 48 13.36 -18.43 6.99
CA LYS A 48 13.13 -19.89 6.88
C LYS A 48 12.96 -20.34 5.44
N MET A 49 12.24 -19.58 4.62
CA MET A 49 12.08 -19.86 3.19
C MET A 49 13.42 -19.74 2.46
N LEU A 50 14.19 -18.68 2.71
CA LEU A 50 15.53 -18.49 2.12
C LEU A 50 16.51 -19.61 2.51
N SER A 51 16.51 -20.00 3.79
CA SER A 51 17.35 -21.09 4.29
C SER A 51 17.01 -22.42 3.61
N SER A 52 15.73 -22.66 3.32
CA SER A 52 15.25 -23.86 2.60
C SER A 52 15.71 -23.89 1.14
N LEU A 53 15.94 -22.72 0.55
CA LEU A 53 16.50 -22.55 -0.80
C LEU A 53 18.04 -22.51 -0.81
N GLY A 54 18.70 -22.50 0.36
CA GLY A 54 20.15 -22.44 0.51
C GLY A 54 20.75 -21.02 0.56
N TYR A 55 19.92 -19.98 0.69
CA TYR A 55 20.35 -18.58 0.73
C TYR A 55 20.42 -18.02 2.14
N SER A 56 21.41 -17.15 2.38
CA SER A 56 21.61 -16.50 3.68
C SER A 56 20.87 -15.16 3.80
N SER A 57 20.61 -14.51 2.67
CA SER A 57 19.95 -13.20 2.59
C SER A 57 19.08 -13.07 1.35
N MET A 58 18.16 -12.10 1.38
CA MET A 58 17.36 -11.73 0.20
C MET A 58 18.25 -11.16 -0.92
N GLU A 59 19.32 -10.44 -0.55
CA GLU A 59 20.28 -9.89 -1.51
C GLU A 59 21.01 -10.99 -2.27
N ASP A 60 21.45 -12.06 -1.60
CA ASP A 60 22.08 -13.23 -2.24
C ASP A 60 21.12 -13.91 -3.23
N PHE A 61 19.86 -14.11 -2.83
CA PHE A 61 18.84 -14.71 -3.67
C PHE A 61 18.56 -13.89 -4.94
N VAL A 62 18.41 -12.56 -4.81
CA VAL A 62 18.24 -11.66 -5.96
C VAL A 62 19.51 -11.63 -6.81
N ASN A 63 20.69 -11.75 -6.18
CA ASN A 63 21.97 -11.74 -6.87
C ASN A 63 22.12 -12.89 -7.87
N GLU A 64 21.60 -14.06 -7.54
CA GLU A 64 21.64 -15.23 -8.41
C GLU A 64 20.46 -15.28 -9.40
N THR A 65 19.31 -14.72 -9.04
CA THR A 65 18.09 -14.82 -9.87
C THR A 65 18.05 -13.84 -11.04
N VAL A 66 18.51 -12.59 -10.85
CA VAL A 66 18.36 -11.52 -11.85
C VAL A 66 19.73 -11.10 -12.36
N PRO A 67 20.06 -11.15 -13.66
CA PRO A 67 21.38 -10.73 -14.16
C PRO A 67 21.73 -9.27 -13.83
N PRO A 68 22.99 -8.94 -13.45
CA PRO A 68 23.38 -7.57 -13.08
C PRO A 68 23.16 -6.53 -14.19
N SER A 69 23.23 -6.93 -15.46
CA SER A 69 23.13 -6.04 -16.63
C SER A 69 21.78 -5.36 -16.79
N ILE A 70 20.71 -5.94 -16.22
CA ILE A 70 19.34 -5.41 -16.31
C ILE A 70 18.84 -4.85 -14.98
N ARG A 71 19.69 -4.80 -13.95
CA ARG A 71 19.31 -4.27 -12.64
C ARG A 71 19.37 -2.75 -12.64
N LEU A 72 18.42 -2.15 -11.93
CA LEU A 72 18.43 -0.73 -11.66
C LEU A 72 19.58 -0.42 -10.68
N THR A 73 20.30 0.66 -10.94
CA THR A 73 21.37 1.15 -10.06
C THR A 73 20.78 1.66 -8.75
N SER A 74 21.46 1.38 -7.64
CA SER A 74 21.08 1.85 -6.31
C SER A 74 20.85 3.38 -6.32
N GLY A 75 19.62 3.81 -5.99
CA GLY A 75 19.23 5.22 -5.95
C GLY A 75 18.41 5.72 -7.13
N PHE A 76 18.17 4.90 -8.18
CA PHE A 76 17.31 5.28 -9.31
C PHE A 76 15.89 5.64 -8.88
N ILE A 77 15.34 4.88 -7.94
CA ILE A 77 14.13 5.23 -7.19
C ILE A 77 14.53 5.26 -5.72
N ASN A 78 14.18 6.33 -5.03
CA ASN A 78 14.44 6.51 -3.62
C ASN A 78 13.27 7.24 -2.95
N ASP A 79 13.22 7.18 -1.62
CA ASP A 79 12.14 7.79 -0.82
C ASP A 79 12.08 9.33 -0.95
N GLN A 80 13.10 9.97 -1.52
CA GLN A 80 13.08 11.40 -1.83
C GLN A 80 12.40 11.69 -3.18
N SER A 81 12.46 10.74 -4.12
CA SER A 81 11.79 10.83 -5.42
C SER A 81 10.29 10.53 -5.32
N ILE A 82 9.92 9.57 -4.47
CA ILE A 82 8.53 9.23 -4.15
C ILE A 82 8.46 9.01 -2.65
N GLU A 83 7.88 9.96 -1.94
CA GLU A 83 7.73 9.87 -0.49
C GLU A 83 6.71 8.75 -0.14
N PRO A 84 7.09 7.78 0.71
CA PRO A 84 6.15 6.76 1.15
C PRO A 84 5.11 7.38 2.08
N LEU A 85 3.83 7.18 1.75
CA LEU A 85 2.72 7.60 2.59
C LEU A 85 2.20 6.42 3.42
N SER A 86 1.77 6.69 4.64
CA SER A 86 0.90 5.77 5.36
C SER A 86 -0.45 5.59 4.66
N GLU A 87 -1.21 4.57 5.03
CA GLU A 87 -2.53 4.31 4.41
C GLU A 87 -3.50 5.48 4.65
N SER A 88 -3.45 6.06 5.85
CA SER A 88 -4.27 7.22 6.22
C SER A 88 -3.89 8.47 5.44
N GLU A 89 -2.59 8.74 5.31
CA GLU A 89 -2.08 9.88 4.52
C GLU A 89 -2.41 9.72 3.03
N LEU A 90 -2.26 8.51 2.48
CA LEU A 90 -2.61 8.20 1.10
C LEU A 90 -4.11 8.45 0.86
N PHE A 91 -4.98 8.02 1.77
CA PHE A 91 -6.42 8.26 1.68
C PHE A 91 -6.76 9.76 1.72
N GLN A 92 -6.14 10.52 2.61
CA GLN A 92 -6.32 11.97 2.68
C GLN A 92 -5.85 12.65 1.40
N ARG A 93 -4.68 12.25 0.87
CA ARG A 93 -4.13 12.77 -0.37
C ARG A 93 -5.04 12.46 -1.56
N ALA A 94 -5.56 11.25 -1.66
CA ALA A 94 -6.51 10.85 -2.70
C ALA A 94 -7.79 11.72 -2.64
N LYS A 95 -8.32 11.99 -1.44
CA LYS A 95 -9.46 12.92 -1.27
C LYS A 95 -9.15 14.34 -1.72
N GLN A 96 -7.96 14.86 -1.39
CA GLN A 96 -7.55 16.19 -1.83
C GLN A 96 -7.50 16.28 -3.37
N ILE A 97 -6.91 15.29 -4.03
CA ILE A 97 -6.84 15.24 -5.50
C ILE A 97 -8.26 15.14 -6.08
N ALA A 98 -9.09 14.23 -5.56
CA ALA A 98 -10.47 14.05 -6.01
C ALA A 98 -11.32 15.33 -5.85
N SER A 99 -11.05 16.15 -4.82
CA SER A 99 -11.77 17.42 -4.59
C SER A 99 -11.52 18.48 -5.67
N ALA A 100 -10.46 18.36 -6.45
CA ALA A 100 -10.19 19.26 -7.57
C ALA A 100 -11.11 18.99 -8.78
N ASN A 101 -11.77 17.82 -8.82
CA ASN A 101 -12.68 17.45 -9.89
C ASN A 101 -14.03 18.17 -9.75
N LYS A 102 -14.57 18.66 -10.87
CA LYS A 102 -15.90 19.30 -10.91
C LYS A 102 -16.94 18.30 -11.38
N VAL A 103 -17.83 17.88 -10.48
CA VAL A 103 -18.94 17.00 -10.82
C VAL A 103 -20.05 17.83 -11.49
N MET A 104 -20.23 17.61 -12.78
CA MET A 104 -21.23 18.30 -13.61
C MET A 104 -22.26 17.31 -14.15
N ARG A 105 -23.44 17.81 -14.52
CA ARG A 105 -24.40 17.03 -15.31
C ARG A 105 -23.94 17.01 -16.77
N SER A 106 -23.29 15.93 -17.16
CA SER A 106 -22.76 15.75 -18.51
C SER A 106 -23.82 15.14 -19.44
N TYR A 107 -24.16 15.86 -20.51
CA TYR A 107 -25.04 15.41 -21.60
C TYR A 107 -24.30 15.29 -22.94
N ILE A 108 -22.97 15.14 -22.90
CA ILE A 108 -22.10 15.05 -24.09
C ILE A 108 -22.43 13.80 -24.92
N GLY A 109 -22.78 12.69 -24.24
CA GLY A 109 -23.06 11.41 -24.90
C GLY A 109 -21.78 10.70 -25.35
N MET A 110 -21.73 10.28 -26.62
CA MET A 110 -20.59 9.56 -27.23
C MET A 110 -20.25 8.22 -26.57
N GLY A 111 -21.27 7.44 -26.20
CA GLY A 111 -21.10 6.10 -25.63
C GLY A 111 -21.05 6.04 -24.10
N TYR A 112 -21.03 7.19 -23.42
CA TYR A 112 -21.15 7.26 -21.95
C TYR A 112 -22.39 8.05 -21.55
N HIS A 113 -23.25 7.40 -20.77
CA HIS A 113 -24.47 7.99 -20.25
C HIS A 113 -24.51 7.79 -18.73
N ASN A 114 -24.88 8.85 -18.01
CA ASN A 114 -24.99 8.76 -16.56
C ASN A 114 -26.16 7.83 -16.18
N ALA A 115 -25.91 6.91 -15.25
CA ALA A 115 -26.89 5.96 -14.75
C ALA A 115 -26.89 5.94 -13.22
N VAL A 116 -28.07 5.73 -12.63
CA VAL A 116 -28.19 5.53 -11.19
C VAL A 116 -27.79 4.10 -10.87
N VAL A 117 -26.63 3.91 -10.25
CA VAL A 117 -26.18 2.59 -9.77
C VAL A 117 -27.00 2.23 -8.53
N PRO A 118 -27.76 1.12 -8.52
CA PRO A 118 -28.53 0.72 -7.35
C PRO A 118 -27.62 0.52 -6.13
N PRO A 119 -27.91 1.14 -4.97
CA PRO A 119 -27.03 1.05 -3.79
C PRO A 119 -26.78 -0.38 -3.30
N VAL A 120 -27.75 -1.28 -3.52
CA VAL A 120 -27.64 -2.70 -3.18
C VAL A 120 -26.57 -3.42 -4.02
N ILE A 121 -26.40 -3.04 -5.29
CA ILE A 121 -25.38 -3.60 -6.18
C ILE A 121 -24.02 -2.99 -5.83
N LEU A 122 -23.96 -1.67 -5.61
CA LEU A 122 -22.73 -0.98 -5.23
C LEU A 122 -22.08 -1.62 -3.99
N ARG A 123 -22.84 -1.77 -2.90
CA ARG A 123 -22.30 -2.31 -1.64
C ARG A 123 -22.01 -3.81 -1.66
N ASN A 124 -22.90 -4.61 -2.24
CA ASN A 124 -22.81 -6.07 -2.11
C ASN A 124 -22.01 -6.75 -3.21
N VAL A 125 -21.77 -6.05 -4.33
CA VAL A 125 -21.02 -6.57 -5.49
C VAL A 125 -19.75 -5.77 -5.71
N LEU A 126 -19.83 -4.46 -5.99
CA LEU A 126 -18.64 -3.68 -6.36
C LEU A 126 -17.67 -3.43 -5.20
N GLU A 127 -18.20 -3.21 -3.99
CA GLU A 127 -17.40 -2.97 -2.78
C GLU A 127 -17.07 -4.28 -2.01
N ASN A 128 -17.49 -5.44 -2.51
CA ASN A 128 -17.32 -6.72 -1.84
C ASN A 128 -16.15 -7.52 -2.44
N PRO A 129 -15.08 -7.81 -1.68
CA PRO A 129 -13.91 -8.53 -2.20
C PRO A 129 -14.25 -9.90 -2.76
N ALA A 130 -15.27 -10.59 -2.24
CA ALA A 130 -15.67 -11.90 -2.74
C ALA A 130 -16.06 -11.89 -4.24
N TRP A 131 -16.42 -10.72 -4.79
CA TRP A 131 -16.82 -10.57 -6.19
C TRP A 131 -15.71 -10.07 -7.11
N TYR A 132 -14.76 -9.26 -6.62
CA TYR A 132 -13.72 -8.66 -7.46
C TYR A 132 -12.31 -9.23 -7.26
N THR A 133 -12.07 -10.03 -6.22
CA THR A 133 -10.77 -10.72 -6.05
C THR A 133 -10.62 -12.00 -6.86
N PRO A 134 -11.67 -12.81 -7.13
CA PRO A 134 -11.53 -13.97 -8.00
C PRO A 134 -11.13 -13.55 -9.42
N TYR A 135 -10.28 -14.36 -10.05
CA TYR A 135 -9.91 -14.19 -11.45
C TYR A 135 -10.86 -15.01 -12.36
N THR A 136 -10.49 -15.16 -13.63
CA THR A 136 -11.21 -15.98 -14.61
C THR A 136 -11.59 -17.36 -14.02
N PRO A 137 -12.87 -17.78 -14.14
CA PRO A 137 -13.37 -18.99 -13.49
C PRO A 137 -12.93 -20.26 -14.23
N TYR A 138 -11.64 -20.59 -14.17
CA TYR A 138 -11.07 -21.82 -14.75
C TYR A 138 -11.53 -23.11 -14.04
N GLN A 139 -11.98 -22.99 -12.79
CA GLN A 139 -12.48 -24.09 -11.96
C GLN A 139 -13.99 -23.90 -11.76
N PRO A 140 -14.84 -24.50 -12.62
CA PRO A 140 -16.27 -24.21 -12.64
C PRO A 140 -17.00 -24.63 -11.35
N GLU A 141 -16.52 -25.66 -10.65
CA GLU A 141 -17.16 -26.22 -9.44
C GLU A 141 -17.19 -25.23 -8.27
N ILE A 142 -16.16 -24.38 -8.16
CA ILE A 142 -16.02 -23.41 -7.07
C ILE A 142 -16.34 -21.98 -7.49
N ALA A 143 -16.70 -21.76 -8.76
CA ALA A 143 -16.94 -20.43 -9.33
C ALA A 143 -18.33 -20.26 -9.96
N GLN A 144 -19.27 -21.20 -9.70
CA GLN A 144 -20.60 -21.21 -10.30
C GLN A 144 -21.36 -19.89 -10.09
N GLY A 145 -21.30 -19.30 -8.89
CA GLY A 145 -22.01 -18.05 -8.59
C GLY A 145 -21.60 -16.88 -9.49
N MET A 146 -20.30 -16.71 -9.70
CA MET A 146 -19.77 -15.67 -10.59
C MET A 146 -20.14 -15.96 -12.05
N SER A 147 -19.91 -17.20 -12.51
CA SER A 147 -20.17 -17.57 -13.90
C SER A 147 -21.66 -17.44 -14.25
N ILE A 148 -22.56 -17.91 -13.40
CA ILE A 148 -24.01 -17.85 -13.66
C ILE A 148 -24.51 -16.41 -13.60
N CYS A 149 -24.12 -15.62 -12.59
CA CYS A 149 -24.59 -14.25 -12.45
C CYS A 149 -23.98 -13.28 -13.47
N ALA A 150 -22.74 -13.51 -13.91
CA ALA A 150 -22.04 -12.57 -14.78
C ALA A 150 -22.17 -12.91 -16.28
N SER A 151 -22.10 -14.19 -16.67
CA SER A 151 -22.11 -14.54 -18.10
C SER A 151 -23.48 -15.00 -18.60
N HIS A 152 -24.14 -15.90 -17.89
CA HIS A 152 -25.43 -16.46 -18.36
C HIS A 152 -26.57 -15.45 -18.29
N ALA A 153 -26.65 -14.65 -17.22
CA ALA A 153 -27.68 -13.61 -17.09
C ALA A 153 -27.57 -12.49 -18.14
N TYR A 154 -26.40 -12.31 -18.78
CA TYR A 154 -26.18 -11.32 -19.83
C TYR A 154 -26.44 -11.86 -21.24
N THR A 155 -26.43 -13.18 -21.44
CA THR A 155 -26.68 -13.82 -22.75
C THR A 155 -28.14 -14.12 -23.03
N ASP A 156 -29.03 -13.99 -22.03
CA ASP A 156 -30.47 -14.22 -22.18
C ASP A 156 -31.24 -12.98 -22.70
N TYR A 157 -30.55 -12.08 -23.42
CA TYR A 157 -31.12 -10.92 -24.12
C TYR A 157 -30.74 -10.91 -25.60
#